data_AF-A0AAW2ARA2-F1
#
_entry.id   AF-A0AAW2ARA2-F1
#
_cell.length_a   1.000
_cell.length_b   1.000
_cell.length_c   1.000
_cell.angle_alpha   90.00
_cell.angle_beta   90.00
_cell.angle_gamma   90.00
#
_symmetry.space_group_name_H-M   'P 1'
#
loop_
_entity.id
_entity.type
_entity.pdbx_description
1 polymer ?
#
loop_
_entity_poly.entity_id
_entity_poly.type
_entity_poly.pdbx_seq_one_letter_code
_entity_poly.pdbx_strand_id
1 'polypeptide(L)' 'NEVPNIALLGSGGGQRAMVGLLGSLVQLQKTGLLDSILYLSGVSGSTWCMASLYKEPDWSTKLETVKDKIIKRLSGPGVS' A
#
# COMPACT_ATOMS: atom_id res chain seq x y z
N ASN A 1 4.42 -24.97 -17.31
CA ASN A 1 4.26 -24.21 -16.06
C ASN A 1 3.43 -22.99 -16.33
N GLU A 2 2.29 -22.86 -15.67
CA GLU A 2 1.47 -21.65 -15.68
C GLU A 2 1.85 -20.78 -14.48
N VAL A 3 1.94 -19.46 -14.68
CA VAL A 3 2.21 -18.50 -13.59
C VAL A 3 0.91 -18.29 -12.80
N PRO A 4 0.91 -18.38 -11.45
CA PRO A 4 -0.30 -18.20 -10.66
C PRO A 4 -0.74 -16.73 -10.61
N ASN A 5 -2.05 -16.51 -10.63
CA ASN A 5 -2.65 -15.19 -10.43
C ASN A 5 -2.82 -14.92 -8.93
N ILE A 6 -1.99 -14.04 -8.35
CA ILE A 6 -2.01 -13.73 -6.92
C ILE A 6 -2.72 -12.39 -6.66
N ALA A 7 -3.64 -12.35 -5.70
CA ALA A 7 -4.33 -11.15 -5.29
C ALA A 7 -4.09 -10.83 -3.81
N LEU A 8 -3.82 -9.57 -3.49
CA LEU A 8 -3.77 -9.04 -2.13
C LEU A 8 -5.03 -8.23 -1.82
N LEU A 9 -5.64 -8.48 -0.66
CA LEU A 9 -6.91 -7.87 -0.26
C LEU A 9 -6.76 -7.09 1.05
N GLY A 10 -7.03 -5.78 1.00
CA GLY A 10 -7.03 -4.88 2.15
C GLY A 10 -8.44 -4.68 2.73
N SER A 11 -8.58 -4.84 4.04
CA SER A 11 -9.87 -4.64 4.74
C SER A 11 -10.15 -3.16 5.06
N GLY A 12 -11.38 -2.88 5.50
CA GLY A 12 -11.75 -1.57 6.04
C GLY A 12 -11.24 -1.34 7.46
N GLY A 13 -11.21 -0.09 7.90
CA GLY A 13 -10.77 0.26 9.26
C GLY A 13 -10.08 1.62 9.38
N GLY A 14 -10.44 2.58 8.52
CA GLY A 14 -9.87 3.93 8.51
C GLY A 14 -8.34 3.93 8.46
N GLN A 15 -7.73 4.82 9.24
CA GLN A 15 -6.28 5.01 9.23
C GLN A 15 -5.51 3.76 9.67
N ARG A 16 -6.08 2.91 10.54
CA ARG A 16 -5.45 1.64 10.94
C ARG A 16 -5.27 0.71 9.74
N ALA A 17 -6.31 0.56 8.92
CA ALA A 17 -6.24 -0.27 7.72
C ALA A 17 -5.29 0.33 6.66
N MET A 18 -5.25 1.66 6.55
CA MET A 18 -4.30 2.35 5.67
C MET A 18 -2.85 2.06 6.05
N VAL A 19 -2.47 2.26 7.32
CA VAL A 19 -1.09 2.04 7.79
C VAL A 19 -0.74 0.55 7.78
N GLY A 20 -1.68 -0.32 8.14
CA GLY A 20 -1.50 -1.77 8.07
C GLY A 20 -1.19 -2.26 6.67
N LEU A 21 -1.97 -1.84 5.67
CA LEU A 21 -1.74 -2.22 4.26
C LEU A 21 -0.39 -1.68 3.76
N LEU A 22 -0.04 -0.44 4.09
CA LEU A 22 1.26 0.13 3.72
C LEU A 22 2.42 -0.70 4.29
N GLY A 23 2.33 -1.10 5.57
CA GLY A 23 3.31 -1.97 6.21
C GLY A 23 3.43 -3.34 5.54
N SER A 24 2.29 -3.96 5.20
CA SER A 24 2.27 -5.24 4.48
C SER A 24 2.96 -5.14 3.12
N LEU A 25 2.68 -4.09 2.33
CA LEU A 25 3.31 -3.87 1.03
C LEU A 25 4.83 -3.67 1.16
N VAL A 26 5.27 -2.91 2.16
CA VAL A 26 6.71 -2.73 2.43
C VAL A 26 7.38 -4.05 2.76
N GLN A 27 6.74 -4.89 3.58
CA GLN A 27 7.30 -6.20 3.90
C GLN A 27 7.32 -7.13 2.68
N LEU A 28 6.27 -7.12 1.86
CA LEU A 28 6.22 -7.89 0.61
C LEU A 28 7.33 -7.48 -0.37
N GLN A 29 7.67 -6.19 -0.44
CA GLN A 29 8.81 -5.72 -1.22
C GLN A 29 10.12 -6.29 -0.65
N LYS A 30 10.32 -6.22 0.67
CA LYS A 30 11.53 -6.72 1.34
C LYS A 30 11.74 -8.23 1.17
N THR A 31 10.65 -8.99 1.08
CA THR A 31 10.70 -10.44 0.84
C THR A 31 10.72 -10.81 -0.64
N GLY A 32 10.70 -9.84 -1.56
CA GLY A 32 10.69 -10.09 -3.02
C GLY A 32 9.38 -10.65 -3.56
N LEU A 33 8.27 -10.52 -2.82
CA LEU A 33 6.97 -11.07 -3.20
C LEU A 33 6.02 -10.03 -3.82
N LEU A 34 6.33 -8.74 -3.69
CA LEU A 34 5.47 -7.67 -4.20
C LEU A 34 5.24 -7.78 -5.71
N ASP A 35 6.29 -8.07 -6.48
CA ASP A 35 6.22 -8.19 -7.95
C ASP A 35 5.43 -9.43 -8.43
N SER A 36 5.13 -10.36 -7.52
CA SER A 36 4.31 -11.53 -7.83
C SER A 36 2.80 -11.25 -7.72
N ILE A 37 2.39 -10.09 -7.19
CA ILE A 37 0.98 -9.73 -6.99
C ILE A 37 0.41 -9.16 -8.27
N LEU A 38 -0.63 -9.82 -8.80
CA LEU A 38 -1.36 -9.38 -9.99
C LEU A 38 -2.46 -8.36 -9.66
N TYR A 39 -3.16 -8.55 -8.55
CA TYR A 39 -4.24 -7.66 -8.13
C TYR A 39 -4.04 -7.15 -6.71
N LEU A 40 -4.16 -5.84 -6.54
CA LEU A 40 -4.28 -5.19 -5.25
C LEU A 40 -5.71 -4.64 -5.11
N SER A 41 -6.48 -5.19 -4.18
CA SER A 41 -7.83 -4.73 -3.87
C SER A 41 -7.91 -4.23 -2.44
N GLY A 42 -8.85 -3.33 -2.17
CA GLY A 42 -9.05 -2.84 -0.82
C GLY A 42 -10.37 -2.09 -0.68
N VAL A 43 -10.87 -2.00 0.55
CA VAL A 43 -12.09 -1.26 0.88
C VAL A 43 -11.85 -0.24 2.00
N SER A 44 -12.63 0.84 2.02
CA SER A 44 -12.57 1.87 3.08
C SER A 44 -11.12 2.35 3.35
N GLY A 45 -10.60 2.19 4.57
CA GLY A 45 -9.26 2.66 4.95
C GLY A 45 -8.12 2.18 4.04
N SER A 46 -8.16 0.94 3.55
CA SER A 46 -7.16 0.45 2.59
C SER A 46 -7.17 1.21 1.26
N THR A 47 -8.32 1.74 0.82
CA THR A 47 -8.36 2.55 -0.41
C THR A 47 -7.62 3.86 -0.26
N TRP A 48 -7.47 4.41 0.96
CA TRP A 48 -6.68 5.62 1.19
C TRP A 48 -5.18 5.37 0.98
N CYS A 49 -4.71 4.17 1.37
CA CYS A 49 -3.35 3.72 1.09
C CYS A 49 -3.17 3.57 -0.43
N MET A 50 -4.05 2.80 -1.08
CA MET A 50 -4.03 2.59 -2.53
C MET A 50 -4.05 3.94 -3.28
N ALA A 51 -5.00 4.82 -2.99
CA ALA A 51 -5.10 6.13 -3.64
C ALA A 51 -3.88 7.03 -3.38
N SER A 52 -3.13 6.82 -2.29
CA SER A 52 -1.88 7.54 -2.04
C SER A 52 -0.71 6.94 -2.82
N LEU A 53 -0.64 5.61 -2.94
CA LEU A 53 0.37 4.90 -3.73
C LEU A 53 0.20 5.17 -5.23
N TYR A 54 -1.00 4.96 -5.77
CA TYR A 54 -1.30 5.10 -7.20
C TYR A 54 -1.22 6.54 -7.74
N LYS A 55 -0.94 7.54 -6.89
CA LYS A 55 -0.55 8.89 -7.36
C LYS A 55 0.84 8.91 -8.00
N GLU A 56 1.69 7.97 -7.63
CA GLU A 56 3.04 7.81 -8.17
C GLU A 56 3.00 6.61 -9.13
N PRO A 57 3.14 6.81 -10.46
CA PRO A 57 2.98 5.72 -11.44
C PRO A 57 3.91 4.53 -11.22
N ASP A 58 5.09 4.76 -10.64
CA ASP A 58 6.12 3.76 -10.35
C ASP A 58 6.30 3.53 -8.84
N TRP A 59 5.21 3.66 -8.08
CA TRP A 59 5.26 3.52 -6.62
C TRP A 59 5.87 2.21 -6.14
N SER A 60 5.67 1.10 -6.86
CA SER A 60 6.13 -0.23 -6.44
C SER A 60 7.65 -0.40 -6.50
N THR A 61 8.34 0.34 -7.37
CA THR A 61 9.81 0.35 -7.43
C THR A 61 10.44 1.39 -6.49
N LYS A 62 9.62 2.35 -6.01
CA LYS A 62 10.02 3.46 -5.12
C LYS A 62 9.31 3.40 -3.77
N LEU A 63 8.87 2.22 -3.34
CA LEU A 63 7.92 2.10 -2.23
C LEU A 63 8.44 2.71 -0.93
N GLU A 64 9.73 2.62 -0.64
CA GLU A 64 10.32 3.25 0.55
C GLU A 64 10.16 4.78 0.53
N THR A 65 10.45 5.43 -0.60
CA THR A 65 10.26 6.88 -0.77
C THR A 65 8.79 7.27 -0.69
N VAL A 66 7.89 6.49 -1.32
CA VAL A 66 6.45 6.77 -1.28
C VAL A 66 5.90 6.57 0.12
N LYS A 67 6.33 5.53 0.84
CA LYS A 67 5.99 5.28 2.25
C LYS A 67 6.40 6.46 3.13
N ASP A 68 7.61 7.00 2.96
CA ASP A 68 8.06 8.17 3.73
C ASP A 68 7.22 9.42 3.45
N LYS A 69 6.87 9.66 2.18
CA LYS A 69 5.93 10.74 1.80
C LYS A 69 4.56 10.57 2.46
N ILE A 70 4.03 9.35 2.46
CA ILE A 70 2.73 9.03 3.08
C ILE A 70 2.79 9.25 4.60
N ILE A 71 3.81 8.73 5.27
CA ILE A 71 4.00 8.91 6.72
C ILE A 71 4.11 10.39 7.07
N LYS A 72 4.90 11.16 6.32
CA LYS A 72 5.02 12.62 6.54
C LYS A 72 3.67 13.32 6.46
N ARG A 73 2.80 12.93 5.52
CA ARG A 73 1.45 13.48 5.38
C ARG A 73 0.56 13.09 6.57
N LEU A 74 0.65 11.85 7.05
CA LEU A 74 -0.14 11.36 8.19
C LEU A 74 0.28 11.99 9.52
N SER A 75 1.56 12.35 9.65
CA SER A 75 2.10 13.06 10.83
C SER A 75 1.87 14.58 10.78
N GLY A 76 1.12 15.08 9.80
CA GLY A 76 0.75 16.49 9.72
C GLY A 76 -0.19 16.92 10.85
N PRO A 77 -0.43 18.23 11.01
CA PRO A 77 -1.42 18.72 11.98
C PRO A 77 -2.78 18.07 11.71
N GLY A 78 -3.46 17.68 12.79
CA GLY A 78 -4.82 17.16 12.71
C GLY A 78 -5.74 18.18 12.03
N VAL A 79 -6.69 17.67 11.26
CA VAL A 79 -7.79 18.50 10.73
C VAL A 79 -8.68 18.86 11.91
N SER A 80 -8.70 20.14 12.27
CA SER A 80 -9.57 20.73 13.30
C SER A 80 -11.01 20.80 12.86
#